data_AF-A0A444JYF3-F1
#
_entry.id   AF-A0A444JYF3-F1
#
_cell.length_a   1.000
_cell.length_b   1.000
_cell.length_c   1.000
_cell.angle_alpha   90.00
_cell.angle_beta   90.00
_cell.angle_gamma   90.00
#
_symmetry.space_group_name_H-M   'P 1'
#
loop_
_entity.id
_entity.type
_entity.pdbx_description
1 polymer ?
#
loop_
_entity_poly.entity_id
_entity_poly.type
_entity_poly.pdbx_seq_one_letter_code
_entity_poly.pdbx_strand_id
1 'polypeptide(L)'
;NEALPHMGFLEGRYRDKPLRIIRLSFSGERAYEIYTGASVGKEMWCRLIEAGTPFGQKPYGVEALGALRVEQGHVAGPEIDGRTTLDDLGLSRMAGKRSGYVGDVLGRREALSDPARPRLVGLRCLEPGKRLSGGAILFRP
;
A
#
# COMPACT_ATOMS: atom_id res chain seq x y z
N ASN A 1 -2.60 9.29 -20.17
CA ASN A 1 -2.69 9.78 -18.77
C ASN A 1 -2.04 11.17 -18.60
N GLU A 2 -2.07 12.05 -19.60
CA GLU A 2 -1.53 13.41 -19.45
C GLU A 2 -2.37 14.24 -18.48
N ALA A 3 -3.69 14.03 -18.48
CA ALA A 3 -4.62 14.74 -17.59
C ALA A 3 -4.44 14.44 -16.10
N LEU A 4 -3.86 13.27 -15.73
CA LEU A 4 -3.52 12.96 -14.34
C LEU A 4 -2.25 12.08 -14.27
N PRO A 5 -1.07 12.67 -14.01
CA PRO A 5 0.19 11.94 -13.88
C PRO A 5 0.21 11.08 -12.60
N HIS A 6 1.18 10.16 -12.49
CA HIS A 6 1.35 9.32 -11.30
C HIS A 6 1.59 10.21 -10.07
N MET A 7 0.96 9.87 -8.93
CA MET A 7 0.89 10.73 -7.72
C MET A 7 0.22 12.09 -7.96
N GLY A 8 -0.47 12.25 -9.10
CA GLY A 8 -1.25 13.42 -9.42
C GLY A 8 -2.58 13.44 -8.67
N PHE A 9 -3.11 14.64 -8.49
CA PHE A 9 -4.29 14.94 -7.69
C PHE A 9 -5.23 15.86 -8.45
N LEU A 10 -6.53 15.54 -8.43
CA LEU A 10 -7.61 16.39 -8.94
C LEU A 10 -8.65 16.62 -7.87
N GLU A 11 -9.12 17.86 -7.78
CA GLU A 11 -10.29 18.22 -6.99
C GLU A 11 -11.44 18.62 -7.91
N GLY A 12 -12.65 18.33 -7.45
CA GLY A 12 -13.87 18.71 -8.14
C GLY A 12 -15.09 18.57 -7.24
N ARG A 13 -16.24 18.47 -7.88
CA ARG A 13 -17.51 18.21 -7.22
C ARG A 13 -18.25 17.07 -7.89
N TYR A 14 -18.90 16.26 -7.08
CA TYR A 14 -19.90 15.31 -7.53
C TYR A 14 -21.21 15.64 -6.84
N ARG A 15 -22.19 16.11 -7.62
CA ARG A 15 -23.36 16.82 -7.09
C ARG A 15 -22.90 18.03 -6.25
N ASP A 16 -23.40 18.14 -5.02
CA ASP A 16 -23.04 19.17 -4.05
C ASP A 16 -21.84 18.76 -3.15
N LYS A 17 -21.28 17.55 -3.32
CA LYS A 17 -20.21 17.03 -2.46
C LYS A 17 -18.81 17.24 -3.06
N PRO A 18 -17.77 17.46 -2.23
CA PRO A 18 -16.39 17.43 -2.68
C PRO A 18 -16.03 16.09 -3.33
N LEU A 19 -15.20 16.15 -4.36
CA LEU A 19 -14.64 15.00 -5.05
C LEU A 19 -13.13 15.16 -5.11
N ARG A 20 -12.39 14.11 -4.77
CA ARG A 20 -10.94 14.01 -4.99
C ARG A 20 -10.63 12.74 -5.76
N ILE A 21 -9.78 12.88 -6.77
CA ILE A 21 -9.27 11.76 -7.55
C ILE A 21 -7.76 11.78 -7.46
N ILE A 22 -7.16 10.70 -6.99
CA ILE A 22 -5.72 10.58 -6.82
C ILE A 22 -5.22 9.41 -7.65
N ARG A 23 -4.20 9.62 -8.48
CA ARG A 23 -3.57 8.54 -9.23
C ARG A 23 -2.52 7.85 -8.37
N LEU A 24 -2.98 6.94 -7.53
CA LEU A 24 -2.18 6.08 -6.68
C LEU A 24 -2.86 4.71 -6.54
N SER A 25 -2.08 3.68 -6.18
CA SER A 25 -2.58 2.32 -6.03
C SER A 25 -1.79 1.55 -5.00
N PHE A 26 -2.49 0.77 -4.18
CA PHE A 26 -1.85 -0.21 -3.29
C PHE A 26 -1.64 -1.58 -3.96
N SER A 27 -2.33 -1.86 -5.08
CA SER A 27 -2.11 -3.08 -5.86
C SER A 27 -0.92 -3.01 -6.81
N GLY A 28 -0.29 -1.83 -6.98
CA GLY A 28 0.78 -1.57 -7.96
C GLY A 28 0.32 -1.41 -9.41
N GLU A 29 -0.93 -1.73 -9.70
CA GLU A 29 -1.52 -1.49 -11.01
C GLU A 29 -1.85 -0.02 -11.25
N ARG A 30 -2.12 0.33 -12.51
CA ARG A 30 -2.68 1.64 -12.85
C ARG A 30 -4.09 1.76 -12.26
N ALA A 31 -4.19 2.44 -11.12
CA ALA A 31 -5.46 2.69 -10.44
C ALA A 31 -5.59 4.16 -10.01
N TYR A 32 -6.79 4.47 -9.55
CA TYR A 32 -7.16 5.76 -8.99
C TYR A 32 -7.95 5.53 -7.72
N GLU A 33 -7.68 6.35 -6.71
CA GLU A 33 -8.53 6.44 -5.53
C GLU A 33 -9.50 7.60 -5.71
N ILE A 34 -10.78 7.32 -5.49
CA ILE A 34 -11.87 8.28 -5.66
C ILE A 34 -12.54 8.50 -4.31
N TYR A 35 -12.43 9.72 -3.79
CA TYR A 35 -12.98 10.12 -2.50
C TYR A 35 -14.13 11.11 -2.72
N THR A 36 -15.27 10.85 -2.08
CA THR A 36 -16.42 11.76 -2.09
C THR A 36 -17.21 11.69 -0.79
N GLY A 37 -18.25 12.51 -0.65
CA GLY A 37 -19.11 12.50 0.54
C GLY A 37 -19.85 11.17 0.71
N ALA A 38 -19.92 10.68 1.95
CA ALA A 38 -20.55 9.40 2.25
C ALA A 38 -22.01 9.29 1.75
N SER A 39 -22.76 10.40 1.77
CA SER A 39 -24.16 10.45 1.32
C SER A 39 -24.35 10.13 -0.16
N VAL A 40 -23.30 10.27 -0.99
CA VAL A 40 -23.32 9.98 -2.43
C VAL A 40 -22.45 8.77 -2.81
N GLY A 41 -21.86 8.09 -1.82
CA GLY A 41 -20.91 7.00 -2.05
C GLY A 41 -21.51 5.79 -2.78
N LYS A 42 -22.71 5.34 -2.38
CA LYS A 42 -23.41 4.22 -3.04
C LYS A 42 -23.71 4.54 -4.50
N GLU A 43 -24.15 5.76 -4.78
CA GLU A 43 -24.45 6.20 -6.13
C GLU A 43 -23.19 6.26 -7.00
N MET A 44 -22.12 6.87 -6.48
CA MET A 44 -20.82 6.90 -7.16
C MET A 44 -20.33 5.48 -7.49
N TRP A 45 -20.42 4.56 -6.53
CA TRP A 45 -20.07 3.16 -6.73
C TRP A 45 -20.89 2.52 -7.86
N CYS A 46 -22.21 2.64 -7.83
CA CYS A 46 -23.08 2.10 -8.88
C CYS A 46 -22.74 2.66 -10.26
N ARG A 47 -22.49 3.97 -10.37
CA ARG A 47 -22.08 4.61 -11.63
C ARG A 47 -20.75 4.09 -12.15
N LEU A 48 -19.76 3.90 -11.27
CA LEU A 48 -18.48 3.30 -11.65
C LEU A 48 -18.69 1.86 -12.13
N ILE A 49 -19.55 1.09 -11.45
CA ILE A 49 -19.91 -0.28 -11.85
C ILE A 49 -20.56 -0.33 -13.24
N GLU A 50 -21.50 0.57 -13.51
CA GLU A 50 -22.15 0.68 -14.82
C GLU A 50 -21.14 1.08 -15.91
N ALA A 51 -20.36 2.14 -15.67
CA ALA A 51 -19.41 2.67 -16.64
C ALA A 51 -18.33 1.66 -17.06
N GLY A 52 -17.91 0.79 -16.14
CA GLY A 52 -16.90 -0.23 -16.45
C GLY A 52 -17.45 -1.58 -16.92
N THR A 53 -18.78 -1.77 -16.96
CA THR A 53 -19.41 -3.02 -17.44
C THR A 53 -18.96 -3.42 -18.85
N PRO A 54 -18.86 -2.51 -19.85
CA PRO A 54 -18.38 -2.84 -21.19
C PRO A 54 -16.93 -3.35 -21.23
N PHE A 55 -16.15 -3.10 -20.17
CA PHE A 55 -14.75 -3.53 -20.05
C PHE A 55 -14.61 -4.82 -19.21
N GLY A 56 -15.72 -5.45 -18.84
CA GLY A 56 -15.70 -6.70 -18.05
C GLY A 56 -15.18 -6.53 -16.63
N GLN A 57 -15.29 -5.32 -16.06
CA GLN A 57 -14.79 -5.06 -14.72
C GLN A 57 -15.47 -5.92 -13.66
N LYS A 58 -14.76 -6.17 -12.57
CA LYS A 58 -15.27 -6.92 -11.42
C LYS A 58 -14.81 -6.27 -10.12
N PRO A 59 -15.67 -6.19 -9.10
CA PRO A 59 -15.22 -5.83 -7.76
C PRO A 59 -14.29 -6.91 -7.23
N TYR A 60 -13.25 -6.51 -6.50
CA TYR A 60 -12.39 -7.42 -5.75
C TYR A 60 -12.29 -6.94 -4.30
N GLY A 61 -12.13 -7.90 -3.39
CA GLY A 61 -12.06 -7.65 -1.96
C GLY A 61 -10.64 -7.44 -1.44
N VAL A 62 -10.55 -7.21 -0.12
CA VAL A 62 -9.28 -6.97 0.59
C VAL A 62 -8.31 -8.14 0.52
N GLU A 63 -8.78 -9.37 0.34
CA GLU A 63 -7.90 -10.55 0.21
C GLU A 63 -7.08 -10.50 -1.08
N ALA A 64 -7.73 -10.19 -2.22
CA ALA A 64 -7.05 -10.02 -3.49
C ALA A 64 -6.10 -8.82 -3.44
N LEU A 65 -6.51 -7.71 -2.81
CA LEU A 65 -5.63 -6.56 -2.57
C LEU A 65 -4.41 -6.96 -1.73
N GLY A 66 -4.62 -7.79 -0.70
CA GLY A 66 -3.60 -8.30 0.19
C GLY A 66 -2.56 -9.18 -0.52
N ALA A 67 -2.95 -9.92 -1.56
CA ALA A 67 -2.01 -10.66 -2.41
C ALA A 67 -1.22 -9.70 -3.31
N LEU A 68 -1.91 -8.81 -4.05
CA LEU A 68 -1.29 -7.89 -5.00
C LEU A 68 -0.27 -6.95 -4.32
N ARG A 69 -0.59 -6.44 -3.13
CA ARG A 69 0.32 -5.56 -2.39
C ARG A 69 1.62 -6.27 -1.98
N VAL A 70 1.56 -7.58 -1.70
CA VAL A 70 2.74 -8.37 -1.34
C VAL A 70 3.64 -8.56 -2.57
N GLU A 71 3.06 -8.81 -3.74
CA GLU A 71 3.80 -8.91 -5.00
C GLU A 71 4.54 -7.61 -5.34
N GLN A 72 3.98 -6.47 -4.97
CA GLN A 72 4.59 -5.14 -5.15
C GLN A 72 5.57 -4.75 -4.03
N GLY A 73 5.66 -5.54 -2.95
CA GLY A 73 6.48 -5.22 -1.78
C GLY A 73 5.94 -4.04 -0.96
N HIS A 74 4.66 -3.71 -1.08
CA HIS A 74 4.03 -2.67 -0.27
C HIS A 74 3.81 -3.17 1.16
N VAL A 75 4.38 -2.46 2.13
CA VAL A 75 4.22 -2.75 3.56
C VAL A 75 2.84 -2.31 4.07
N ALA A 76 2.27 -3.09 5.00
CA ALA A 76 1.00 -2.79 5.65
C ALA A 76 1.09 -3.11 7.16
N GLY A 77 -0.06 -3.21 7.83
CA GLY A 77 -0.15 -3.48 9.26
C GLY A 77 0.77 -4.61 9.78
N PRO A 78 0.84 -5.80 9.13
CA PRO A 78 1.69 -6.88 9.62
C PRO A 78 3.19 -6.58 9.64
N GLU A 79 3.66 -5.70 8.76
CA GLU A 79 5.08 -5.31 8.72
C GLU A 79 5.35 -4.06 9.56
N ILE A 80 4.35 -3.23 9.84
CA ILE A 80 4.46 -1.99 10.63
C ILE A 80 3.83 -2.20 12.02
N ASP A 81 4.45 -3.09 12.81
CA ASP A 81 3.94 -3.56 14.11
C ASP A 81 4.49 -2.77 15.32
N GLY A 82 5.22 -1.69 15.06
CA GLY A 82 5.89 -0.87 16.09
C GLY A 82 7.22 -1.42 16.60
N ARG A 83 7.65 -2.61 16.15
CA ARG A 83 8.96 -3.20 16.50
C ARG A 83 10.00 -3.04 15.39
N THR A 84 9.54 -2.73 14.18
CA THR A 84 10.36 -2.48 13.00
C THR A 84 10.76 -1.01 12.86
N THR A 85 11.97 -0.76 12.37
CA THR A 85 12.42 0.57 11.94
C THR A 85 12.20 0.77 10.43
N LEU A 86 12.32 2.01 9.93
CA LEU A 86 12.34 2.26 8.49
C LEU A 86 13.46 1.50 7.78
N ASP A 87 14.56 1.24 8.46
CA ASP A 87 15.70 0.50 7.92
C ASP A 87 15.42 -1.00 7.83
N ASP A 88 14.75 -1.56 8.85
CA ASP A 88 14.27 -2.95 8.84
C ASP A 88 13.31 -3.19 7.66
N LEU A 89 12.53 -2.17 7.28
CA LEU A 89 11.58 -2.21 6.16
C LEU A 89 12.17 -1.81 4.80
N GLY A 90 13.44 -1.41 4.72
CA GLY A 90 14.05 -0.91 3.48
C GLY A 90 13.54 0.47 3.02
N LEU A 91 12.86 1.21 3.90
CA LEU A 91 12.23 2.51 3.63
C LEU A 91 13.06 3.70 4.12
N SER A 92 14.31 3.50 4.58
CA SER A 92 15.20 4.56 5.08
C SER A 92 15.34 5.77 4.15
N ARG A 93 15.20 5.57 2.83
CA ARG A 93 15.28 6.65 1.83
C ARG A 93 14.05 7.57 1.81
N MET A 94 12.92 7.14 2.40
CA MET A 94 11.69 7.93 2.50
C MET A 94 11.68 8.88 3.70
N ALA A 95 12.60 8.70 4.66
CA ALA A 95 12.73 9.59 5.81
C ALA A 95 13.18 11.00 5.39
N GLY A 96 12.49 12.02 5.92
CA GLY A 96 12.83 13.42 5.72
C GLY A 96 14.19 13.75 6.36
N LYS A 97 15.14 14.25 5.56
CA LYS A 97 16.51 14.54 6.01
C LYS A 97 16.72 15.95 6.57
N ARG A 98 15.84 16.90 6.24
CA ARG A 98 16.12 18.34 6.42
C ARG A 98 15.57 18.94 7.72
N SER A 99 14.41 18.49 8.20
CA SER A 99 13.71 19.11 9.33
C SER A 99 13.70 18.26 10.61
N GLY A 100 14.32 17.07 10.57
CA GLY A 100 14.06 16.04 11.58
C GLY A 100 12.62 15.52 11.51
N TYR A 101 12.35 14.41 12.21
CA TYR A 101 11.02 13.82 12.36
C TYR A 101 10.93 13.08 13.70
N VAL A 102 9.70 12.81 14.16
CA VAL A 102 9.48 12.03 15.38
C VAL A 102 10.09 10.65 15.20
N GLY A 103 11.04 10.29 16.07
CA GLY A 103 11.79 9.04 15.98
C GLY A 103 13.20 9.16 15.38
N ASP A 104 13.57 10.27 14.74
CA ASP A 104 14.90 10.48 14.13
C ASP A 104 16.05 10.29 15.13
N VAL A 105 15.96 10.95 16.30
CA VAL A 105 16.99 10.84 17.36
C VAL A 105 17.05 9.41 17.93
N LEU A 106 15.89 8.80 18.18
CA LEU A 106 15.81 7.46 18.74
C LEU A 106 16.33 6.40 17.76
N GLY A 107 16.08 6.58 16.46
CA GLY A 107 16.55 5.71 15.38
C GLY A 107 18.07 5.60 15.27
N ARG A 108 18.82 6.55 15.83
CA ARG A 108 20.29 6.57 15.85
C ARG A 108 20.91 5.83 17.04
N ARG A 109 20.09 5.22 17.90
CA ARG A 109 20.59 4.38 19.01
C ARG A 109 21.32 3.17 18.44
N GLU A 110 22.43 2.79 19.08
CA GLU A 110 23.29 1.69 18.65
C GLU A 110 22.51 0.39 18.36
N ALA A 111 21.58 0.02 19.25
CA ALA A 111 20.72 -1.16 19.11
C ALA A 111 19.75 -1.13 17.90
N LEU A 112 19.51 0.05 17.31
CA LEU A 112 18.70 0.22 16.11
C LEU A 112 19.55 0.34 14.83
N SER A 113 20.87 0.47 14.97
CA SER A 113 21.84 0.47 13.86
C SER A 113 22.62 -0.83 13.72
N ASP A 114 22.37 -1.83 14.58
CA ASP A 114 23.04 -3.14 14.51
C ASP A 114 22.77 -3.83 13.16
N PRO A 115 23.81 -4.19 12.38
CA PRO A 115 23.63 -4.88 11.10
C PRO A 115 22.99 -6.26 11.22
N ALA A 116 22.95 -6.87 12.41
CA ALA A 116 22.30 -8.15 12.68
C ALA A 116 20.78 -8.04 12.90
N ARG A 117 20.20 -6.84 12.87
CA ARG A 117 18.74 -6.66 13.00
C ARG A 117 17.97 -7.37 11.88
N PRO A 118 16.75 -7.86 12.16
CA PRO A 118 15.89 -8.43 11.13
C PRO A 118 15.59 -7.43 10.01
N ARG A 119 15.62 -7.91 8.77
CA ARG A 119 15.17 -7.16 7.59
C ARG A 119 13.95 -7.81 6.98
N LEU A 120 13.06 -6.98 6.47
CA LEU A 120 11.94 -7.45 5.66
C LEU A 120 12.48 -8.05 4.35
N VAL A 121 12.06 -9.27 4.05
CA VAL A 121 12.42 -9.98 2.83
C VAL A 121 11.18 -10.54 2.15
N GLY A 122 11.20 -10.58 0.82
CA GLY A 122 10.20 -11.31 0.05
C GLY A 122 10.54 -12.80 0.00
N LEU A 123 9.54 -13.66 0.23
CA LEU A 123 9.69 -15.10 0.14
C LEU A 123 8.81 -15.66 -0.98
N ARG A 124 9.36 -16.61 -1.73
CA ARG A 124 8.64 -17.35 -2.78
C ARG A 124 8.68 -18.84 -2.47
N CYS A 125 7.52 -19.48 -2.45
CA CYS A 125 7.44 -20.95 -2.38
C CYS A 125 7.93 -21.55 -3.71
N LEU A 126 8.89 -22.45 -3.65
CA LEU A 126 9.42 -23.15 -4.85
C LEU A 126 8.66 -24.44 -5.14
N GLU A 127 7.98 -25.02 -4.15
CA GLU A 127 7.24 -26.27 -4.32
C GLU A 127 5.91 -26.02 -5.06
N PRO A 128 5.68 -26.65 -6.22
CA PRO A 128 4.47 -26.45 -7.00
C PRO A 128 3.20 -26.78 -6.22
N GLY A 129 2.19 -25.91 -6.29
CA GLY A 129 0.90 -26.12 -5.62
C GLY A 129 0.90 -25.88 -4.11
N LYS A 130 2.05 -25.61 -3.48
CA LYS A 130 2.13 -25.21 -2.07
C LYS A 130 2.08 -23.70 -1.90
N ARG A 131 1.73 -23.28 -0.68
CA ARG A 131 1.67 -21.87 -0.27
C ARG A 131 2.40 -21.69 1.06
N LEU A 132 3.04 -20.53 1.22
CA LEU A 132 3.54 -20.11 2.53
C LEU A 132 2.35 -19.64 3.37
N SER A 133 2.25 -20.12 4.60
CA SER A 133 1.27 -19.64 5.57
C SER A 133 1.79 -18.40 6.30
N GLY A 134 0.95 -17.39 6.46
CA GLY A 134 1.25 -16.28 7.36
C GLY A 134 1.54 -16.79 8.78
N GLY A 135 2.54 -16.20 9.43
CA GLY A 135 2.98 -16.62 10.77
C GLY A 135 3.90 -17.84 10.81
N ALA A 136 4.28 -18.41 9.67
CA ALA A 136 5.30 -19.45 9.62
C ALA A 136 6.65 -18.94 10.14
N ILE A 137 7.39 -19.82 10.82
CA ILE A 137 8.72 -19.51 11.36
C ILE A 137 9.78 -19.95 10.35
N LEU A 138 10.66 -19.02 9.98
CA LEU A 138 11.86 -19.34 9.21
C LEU A 138 12.96 -19.79 10.19
N PHE A 139 13.45 -21.01 10.02
CA PHE A 139 14.58 -21.55 10.79
C PHE A 139 15.58 -22.21 9.85
N ARG A 140 16.84 -22.27 10.29
CA ARG A 140 17.84 -23.13 9.65
C ARG A 140 17.66 -24.54 10.21
N PRO A 141 17.52 -25.57 9.36
CA PRO A 141 17.51 -26.96 9.83
C PRO A 141 18.81 -27.32 10.54
#